data_AF-A0A543G6C0-F1
#
_entry.id   AF-A0A543G6C0-F1
#
_cell.length_a   1.000
_cell.length_b   1.000
_cell.length_c   1.000
_cell.angle_alpha   90.00
_cell.angle_beta   90.00
_cell.angle_gamma   90.00
#
_symmetry.space_group_name_H-M   'P 1'
#
loop_
_entity.id
_entity.type
_entity.pdbx_description
1 polymer ?
#
loop_
_entity_poly.entity_id
_entity_poly.type
_entity_poly.pdbx_seq_one_letter_code
_entity_poly.pdbx_strand_id
1 'polypeptide(L)'
;MGRQIRATENRMKNMNLKSIYFIILFTICISCKNDNSEQKKQLQTEKKSNNELLTQCLPQIIDNAKLEKEKIVIYSEKENETLILSKNELSKIEKLFPLFKSDFFLNPHEAYSASGEWKDYINQNGKKEHYSFGSEAGQDKFCLIYTYYLKQKNGEQKFKTERQNLIKLYKAINELYGELNYGGTFYGHQNKRLNAFAEYSVYLLKIKGEYYNKKYDFRNQKKIYLKSLIQYVTDEESQNVYNQIDLVENKTKAIERAKELEKKIDILQKLITNYFYLNQVQNFENNYK
;
A
#
# COMPACT_ATOMS: atom_id res chain seq x y z
N MET A 1 37.58 30.27 28.85
CA MET A 1 36.39 29.40 28.97
C MET A 1 35.97 29.02 27.56
N GLY A 2 36.22 27.85 26.99
CA GLY A 2 36.23 26.49 27.52
C GLY A 2 35.53 25.61 26.49
N ARG A 3 36.25 25.26 25.41
CA ARG A 3 35.92 24.19 24.44
C ARG A 3 37.21 23.76 23.76
N GLN A 4 37.64 22.53 23.98
CA GLN A 4 38.09 21.63 22.90
C GLN A 4 38.40 20.24 23.46
N ILE A 5 37.76 19.26 22.82
CA ILE A 5 37.97 17.83 22.95
C ILE A 5 39.02 17.45 21.89
N ARG A 6 40.15 16.86 22.29
CA ARG A 6 40.85 15.84 21.49
C ARG A 6 41.99 15.15 22.26
N ALA A 7 42.02 13.83 22.07
CA ALA A 7 43.18 12.95 22.00
C ALA A 7 44.01 12.67 23.26
N THR A 8 43.89 11.43 23.76
CA THR A 8 45.04 10.60 24.12
C THR A 8 44.75 9.15 23.76
N GLU A 9 45.07 8.79 22.53
CA GLU A 9 45.47 7.43 22.17
C GLU A 9 46.95 7.25 22.48
N ASN A 10 47.30 5.98 22.74
CA ASN A 10 48.59 5.33 22.49
C ASN A 10 49.64 5.19 23.61
N ARG A 11 49.89 3.89 23.89
CA ARG A 11 51.16 3.17 24.21
C ARG A 11 51.16 2.54 25.61
N MET A 12 51.50 1.27 25.83
CA MET A 12 52.23 0.26 25.05
C MET A 12 51.92 -1.13 25.63
N LYS A 13 51.57 -2.12 24.79
CA LYS A 13 52.40 -3.31 24.45
C LYS A 13 52.95 -4.13 25.64
N ASN A 14 52.52 -5.39 25.74
CA ASN A 14 53.44 -6.50 25.41
C ASN A 14 52.70 -7.81 25.13
N MET A 15 53.00 -8.34 23.94
CA MET A 15 52.64 -9.65 23.40
C MET A 15 53.49 -10.76 24.01
N ASN A 16 52.94 -11.98 24.02
CA ASN A 16 53.50 -13.24 23.48
C ASN A 16 53.20 -14.43 24.43
N LEU A 17 53.08 -15.69 24.03
CA LEU A 17 52.88 -16.45 22.78
C LEU A 17 53.11 -17.92 23.22
N LYS A 18 52.40 -18.89 22.62
CA LYS A 18 52.62 -20.38 22.55
C LYS A 18 51.42 -21.19 23.09
N SER A 19 50.46 -21.56 22.25
CA SER A 19 50.42 -22.75 21.33
C SER A 19 49.94 -24.02 22.05
N ILE A 20 48.73 -24.57 21.83
CA ILE A 20 48.14 -25.24 20.63
C ILE A 20 48.53 -26.75 20.53
N TYR A 21 47.51 -27.59 20.79
CA TYR A 21 47.14 -28.93 20.28
C TYR A 21 48.00 -30.20 20.51
N PHE A 22 47.35 -31.31 20.90
CA PHE A 22 47.06 -32.55 20.10
C PHE A 22 46.53 -33.71 21.03
N ILE A 23 45.30 -34.25 20.82
CA ILE A 23 44.96 -35.61 20.29
C ILE A 23 45.08 -36.79 21.31
N ILE A 24 44.28 -37.86 21.41
CA ILE A 24 42.98 -38.41 20.92
C ILE A 24 42.74 -39.74 21.73
N LEU A 25 41.47 -40.17 21.85
CA LEU A 25 40.93 -41.52 22.13
C LEU A 25 41.18 -42.23 23.49
N PHE A 26 40.09 -42.60 24.17
CA PHE A 26 39.54 -43.97 24.07
C PHE A 26 38.08 -44.03 24.54
N THR A 27 37.23 -44.59 23.68
CA THR A 27 35.84 -45.01 23.90
C THR A 27 35.74 -46.24 24.82
N ILE A 28 34.64 -46.40 25.56
CA ILE A 28 33.63 -47.48 25.38
C ILE A 28 32.52 -47.41 26.45
N CYS A 29 31.30 -47.24 25.94
CA CYS A 29 30.01 -47.83 26.27
C CYS A 29 29.57 -48.06 27.74
N ILE A 30 28.57 -47.29 28.17
CA ILE A 30 27.40 -47.86 28.84
C ILE A 30 26.17 -47.59 27.96
N SER A 31 25.60 -48.70 27.50
CA SER A 31 24.36 -48.81 26.75
C SER A 31 23.19 -48.27 27.56
N CYS A 32 22.50 -47.26 27.05
CA CYS A 32 21.08 -47.04 27.33
C CYS A 32 20.36 -47.03 25.99
N LYS A 33 19.44 -47.97 25.83
CA LYS A 33 18.57 -48.11 24.65
C LYS A 33 17.92 -46.75 24.35
N ASN A 34 18.10 -46.30 23.11
CA ASN A 34 17.40 -45.17 22.55
C ASN A 34 15.89 -45.48 22.49
N ASP A 35 15.13 -45.08 23.52
CA ASP A 35 13.69 -44.84 23.38
C ASP A 35 13.45 -43.46 22.74
N ASN A 36 14.04 -43.27 21.56
CA ASN A 36 13.76 -42.15 20.65
C ASN A 36 12.32 -42.21 20.09
N SER A 37 11.55 -43.25 20.42
CA SER A 37 10.17 -43.41 19.98
C SER A 37 9.20 -42.62 20.85
N GLU A 38 9.43 -42.49 22.17
CA GLU A 38 8.55 -41.76 23.08
C GLU A 38 8.75 -40.24 23.01
N GLN A 39 9.99 -39.75 22.92
CA GLN A 39 10.23 -38.31 22.72
C GLN A 39 9.77 -37.83 21.34
N LYS A 40 9.93 -38.63 20.27
CA LYS A 40 9.36 -38.29 18.95
C LYS A 40 7.84 -38.36 18.96
N LYS A 41 7.24 -39.34 19.65
CA LYS A 41 5.77 -39.42 19.84
C LYS A 41 5.26 -38.24 20.65
N GLN A 42 5.89 -37.86 21.76
CA GLN A 42 5.50 -36.71 22.57
C GLN A 42 5.64 -35.39 21.80
N LEU A 43 6.75 -35.17 21.08
CA LEU A 43 6.94 -33.98 20.25
C LEU A 43 5.97 -33.92 19.04
N GLN A 44 5.61 -35.08 18.47
CA GLN A 44 4.57 -35.18 17.44
C GLN A 44 3.17 -34.99 18.01
N THR A 45 2.90 -35.47 19.23
CA THR A 45 1.61 -35.37 19.91
C THR A 45 1.38 -33.94 20.41
N GLU A 46 2.40 -33.25 20.91
CA GLU A 46 2.35 -31.82 21.22
C GLU A 46 2.21 -30.96 19.96
N LYS A 47 2.94 -31.25 18.87
CA LYS A 47 2.71 -30.55 17.59
C LYS A 47 1.32 -30.78 17.03
N LYS A 48 0.77 -31.99 17.17
CA LYS A 48 -0.57 -32.34 16.70
C LYS A 48 -1.65 -31.69 17.58
N SER A 49 -1.49 -31.73 18.90
CA SER A 49 -2.35 -31.07 19.87
C SER A 49 -2.35 -29.54 19.71
N ASN A 50 -1.18 -28.93 19.56
CA ASN A 50 -1.07 -27.48 19.33
C ASN A 50 -1.63 -27.06 17.96
N ASN A 51 -1.46 -27.88 16.92
CA ASN A 51 -2.09 -27.61 15.62
C ASN A 51 -3.61 -27.77 15.68
N GLU A 52 -4.14 -28.78 16.37
CA GLU A 52 -5.57 -28.96 16.58
C GLU A 52 -6.17 -27.78 17.38
N LEU A 53 -5.50 -27.33 18.44
CA LEU A 53 -5.89 -26.16 19.24
C LEU A 53 -5.82 -24.84 18.43
N LEU A 54 -4.80 -24.67 17.59
CA LEU A 54 -4.68 -23.53 16.68
C LEU A 54 -5.79 -23.55 15.62
N THR A 55 -6.15 -24.71 15.07
CA THR A 55 -7.29 -24.83 14.15
C THR A 55 -8.64 -24.58 14.83
N GLN A 56 -8.77 -24.90 16.12
CA GLN A 56 -9.99 -24.64 16.90
C GLN A 56 -10.27 -23.14 17.08
N CYS A 57 -9.23 -22.30 17.00
CA CYS A 57 -9.34 -20.84 17.12
C CYS A 57 -9.58 -20.12 15.79
N LEU A 58 -9.54 -20.83 14.65
CA LEU A 58 -9.75 -20.23 13.34
C LEU A 58 -11.25 -19.96 13.06
N PRO A 59 -11.59 -18.87 12.38
CA PRO A 59 -12.98 -18.60 12.01
C PRO A 59 -13.49 -19.69 11.06
N GLN A 60 -14.64 -20.25 11.40
CA GLN A 60 -15.36 -21.18 10.52
C GLN A 60 -16.21 -20.39 9.53
N ILE A 61 -16.04 -20.69 8.25
CA ILE A 61 -16.78 -20.04 7.16
C ILE A 61 -17.62 -21.06 6.43
N ILE A 62 -18.93 -20.88 6.57
CA ILE A 62 -19.97 -21.69 5.95
C ILE A 62 -20.62 -20.83 4.86
N ASP A 63 -20.57 -21.31 3.63
CA ASP A 63 -21.18 -20.64 2.50
C ASP A 63 -22.69 -20.90 2.48
N ASN A 64 -23.46 -19.91 2.06
CA ASN A 64 -24.90 -20.05 1.85
C ASN A 64 -25.17 -20.21 0.35
N ALA A 65 -25.72 -21.36 -0.06
CA ALA A 65 -25.98 -21.68 -1.46
C ALA A 65 -26.87 -20.63 -2.19
N LYS A 66 -27.75 -19.94 -1.46
CA LYS A 66 -28.58 -18.86 -2.01
C LYS A 66 -27.74 -17.62 -2.33
N LEU A 67 -26.84 -17.24 -1.41
CA LEU A 67 -25.98 -16.07 -1.54
C LEU A 67 -24.86 -16.25 -2.57
N GLU A 68 -24.53 -17.49 -2.92
CA GLU A 68 -23.52 -17.77 -3.96
C GLU A 68 -23.94 -17.25 -5.34
N LYS A 69 -25.24 -17.31 -5.62
CA LYS A 69 -25.83 -16.86 -6.89
C LYS A 69 -26.03 -15.35 -6.93
N GLU A 70 -26.09 -14.69 -5.77
CA GLU A 70 -26.23 -13.25 -5.67
C GLU A 70 -24.87 -12.58 -5.85
N LYS A 71 -24.66 -11.94 -7.01
CA LYS A 71 -23.40 -11.26 -7.33
C LYS A 71 -23.49 -9.76 -7.03
N ILE A 72 -22.39 -9.22 -6.52
CA ILE A 72 -22.17 -7.79 -6.31
C ILE A 72 -21.13 -7.35 -7.33
N VAL A 73 -21.44 -6.27 -8.04
CA VAL A 73 -20.56 -5.68 -9.03
C VAL A 73 -19.98 -4.40 -8.46
N ILE A 74 -18.65 -4.36 -8.34
CA ILE A 74 -17.89 -3.21 -7.86
C ILE A 74 -17.18 -2.61 -9.07
N TYR A 75 -17.54 -1.38 -9.41
CA TYR A 75 -16.98 -0.65 -10.54
C TYR A 75 -15.89 0.31 -10.07
N SER A 76 -14.77 0.31 -10.78
CA SER A 76 -13.89 1.47 -10.85
C SER A 76 -14.54 2.53 -11.76
N GLU A 77 -14.57 3.82 -11.37
CA GLU A 77 -15.34 4.83 -12.12
C GLU A 77 -14.82 5.13 -13.54
N LYS A 78 -13.63 4.66 -13.92
CA LYS A 78 -12.99 5.09 -15.19
C LYS A 78 -12.23 4.02 -15.97
N GLU A 79 -11.88 2.91 -15.36
CA GLU A 79 -11.15 1.84 -16.03
C GLU A 79 -11.97 0.58 -15.84
N ASN A 80 -12.25 -0.14 -16.92
CA ASN A 80 -13.20 -1.26 -17.01
C ASN A 80 -12.94 -2.45 -16.04
N GLU A 81 -12.06 -2.29 -15.05
CA GLU A 81 -11.91 -3.15 -13.91
C GLU A 81 -13.23 -3.19 -13.12
N THR A 82 -13.92 -4.29 -13.38
CA THR A 82 -15.14 -4.68 -12.70
C THR A 82 -14.77 -5.85 -11.81
N LEU A 83 -14.92 -5.67 -10.50
CA LEU A 83 -14.79 -6.77 -9.56
C LEU A 83 -16.17 -7.34 -9.30
N ILE A 84 -16.38 -8.60 -9.67
CA ILE A 84 -17.62 -9.33 -9.42
C ILE A 84 -17.36 -10.31 -8.29
N LEU A 85 -18.06 -10.14 -7.18
CA LEU A 85 -17.98 -11.03 -6.00
C LEU A 85 -19.34 -11.68 -5.76
N SER A 86 -19.36 -12.91 -5.26
CA SER A 86 -20.59 -13.43 -4.65
C SER A 86 -20.84 -12.78 -3.29
N LYS A 87 -22.09 -12.78 -2.83
CA LYS A 87 -22.39 -12.37 -1.46
C LYS A 87 -21.72 -13.28 -0.42
N ASN A 88 -21.48 -14.55 -0.73
CA ASN A 88 -20.67 -15.42 0.14
C ASN A 88 -19.23 -14.94 0.22
N GLU A 89 -18.61 -14.62 -0.92
CA GLU A 89 -17.23 -14.13 -0.94
C GLU A 89 -17.12 -12.81 -0.17
N LEU A 90 -18.07 -11.89 -0.37
CA LEU A 90 -18.09 -10.65 0.40
C LEU A 90 -18.29 -10.91 1.91
N SER A 91 -19.21 -11.79 2.29
CA SER A 91 -19.43 -12.15 3.70
C SER A 91 -18.20 -12.81 4.33
N LYS A 92 -17.47 -13.62 3.55
CA LYS A 92 -16.18 -14.21 3.95
C LYS A 92 -15.14 -13.13 4.19
N ILE A 93 -15.00 -12.18 3.27
CA ILE A 93 -14.09 -11.04 3.41
C ILE A 93 -14.45 -10.22 4.66
N GLU A 94 -15.73 -9.92 4.89
CA GLU A 94 -16.19 -9.14 6.05
C GLU A 94 -15.84 -9.82 7.39
N LYS A 95 -15.97 -11.15 7.46
CA LYS A 95 -15.61 -11.93 8.65
C LYS A 95 -14.10 -11.96 8.90
N LEU A 96 -13.31 -12.10 7.84
CA LEU A 96 -11.85 -12.21 7.94
C LEU A 96 -11.16 -10.85 8.13
N PHE A 97 -11.73 -9.80 7.55
CA PHE A 97 -11.18 -8.45 7.51
C PHE A 97 -12.22 -7.44 8.03
N PRO A 98 -12.47 -7.40 9.34
CA PRO A 98 -13.52 -6.56 9.94
C PRO A 98 -13.33 -5.06 9.71
N LEU A 99 -12.12 -4.61 9.32
CA LEU A 99 -11.82 -3.22 8.98
C LEU A 99 -12.77 -2.62 7.94
N PHE A 100 -13.31 -3.44 7.01
CA PHE A 100 -14.24 -2.98 5.98
C PHE A 100 -15.57 -2.48 6.56
N LYS A 101 -15.91 -2.90 7.78
CA LYS A 101 -17.10 -2.48 8.54
C LYS A 101 -16.76 -1.55 9.71
N SER A 102 -15.53 -1.04 9.77
CA SER A 102 -15.11 -0.13 10.82
C SER A 102 -15.94 1.15 10.86
N ASP A 103 -16.04 1.75 12.04
CA ASP A 103 -16.59 3.10 12.19
C ASP A 103 -15.62 4.19 11.75
N PHE A 104 -14.32 3.91 11.90
CA PHE A 104 -13.24 4.81 11.54
C PHE A 104 -12.43 4.20 10.40
N PHE A 105 -12.40 4.91 9.29
CA PHE A 105 -11.63 4.49 8.12
C PHE A 105 -10.24 5.13 8.18
N LEU A 106 -9.23 4.33 7.88
CA LEU A 106 -7.84 4.76 7.71
C LEU A 106 -7.60 5.12 6.25
N ASN A 107 -6.46 5.75 5.95
CA ASN A 107 -6.11 5.92 4.54
C ASN A 107 -5.90 4.53 3.89
N PRO A 108 -6.09 4.37 2.57
CA PRO A 108 -6.05 3.05 1.93
C PRO A 108 -4.77 2.25 2.17
N HIS A 109 -3.60 2.91 2.25
CA HIS A 109 -2.33 2.26 2.51
C HIS A 109 -2.25 1.74 3.95
N GLU A 110 -2.60 2.57 4.93
CA GLU A 110 -2.69 2.18 6.34
C GLU A 110 -3.73 1.09 6.55
N ALA A 111 -4.89 1.18 5.91
CA ALA A 111 -5.95 0.18 6.00
C ALA A 111 -5.49 -1.17 5.45
N TYR A 112 -4.78 -1.17 4.33
CA TYR A 112 -4.19 -2.38 3.76
C TYR A 112 -3.13 -2.96 4.69
N SER A 113 -2.18 -2.14 5.17
CA SER A 113 -1.14 -2.59 6.10
C SER A 113 -1.73 -3.15 7.40
N ALA A 114 -2.73 -2.48 7.98
CA ALA A 114 -3.41 -2.91 9.20
C ALA A 114 -4.30 -4.16 9.00
N SER A 115 -4.62 -4.54 7.75
CA SER A 115 -5.44 -5.71 7.47
C SER A 115 -4.77 -7.03 7.87
N GLY A 116 -3.44 -7.03 7.94
CA GLY A 116 -2.63 -8.23 8.14
C GLY A 116 -2.45 -9.07 6.87
N GLU A 117 -2.86 -8.56 5.70
CA GLU A 117 -2.71 -9.07 4.33
C GLU A 117 -3.32 -10.44 4.03
N TRP A 118 -3.31 -11.38 4.97
CA TRP A 118 -3.87 -12.71 4.82
C TRP A 118 -4.46 -13.22 6.14
N LYS A 119 -5.42 -14.14 6.02
CA LYS A 119 -6.09 -14.80 7.14
C LYS A 119 -6.31 -16.27 6.83
N ASP A 120 -5.97 -17.12 7.79
CA ASP A 120 -6.36 -18.51 7.78
C ASP A 120 -7.82 -18.67 8.24
N TYR A 121 -8.52 -19.65 7.71
CA TYR A 121 -9.88 -20.00 8.09
C TYR A 121 -10.18 -21.48 7.86
N ILE A 122 -11.26 -21.98 8.45
CA ILE A 122 -11.77 -23.33 8.20
C ILE A 122 -12.96 -23.22 7.25
N ASN A 123 -12.89 -23.88 6.10
CA ASN A 123 -13.97 -23.88 5.10
C ASN A 123 -15.13 -24.79 5.53
N GLN A 124 -16.22 -24.78 4.76
CA GLN A 124 -17.43 -25.59 5.02
C GLN A 124 -17.19 -27.11 5.09
N ASN A 125 -16.07 -27.61 4.54
CA ASN A 125 -15.69 -29.01 4.57
C ASN A 125 -14.75 -29.34 5.75
N GLY A 126 -14.52 -28.41 6.67
CA GLY A 126 -13.60 -28.59 7.80
C GLY A 126 -12.11 -28.46 7.43
N LYS A 127 -11.78 -28.03 6.21
CA LYS A 127 -10.39 -27.90 5.75
C LYS A 127 -9.87 -26.49 6.00
N LYS A 128 -8.63 -26.40 6.50
CA LYS A 128 -7.90 -25.13 6.60
C LYS A 128 -7.59 -24.56 5.22
N GLU A 129 -7.95 -23.30 5.01
CA GLU A 129 -7.65 -22.50 3.82
C GLU A 129 -7.13 -21.12 4.23
N HIS A 130 -6.59 -20.37 3.27
CA HIS A 130 -6.14 -19.00 3.46
C HIS A 130 -6.85 -18.07 2.49
N TYR A 131 -7.17 -16.86 2.94
CA TYR A 131 -7.57 -15.74 2.09
C TYR A 131 -6.48 -14.68 2.16
N SER A 132 -6.04 -14.15 1.01
CA SER A 132 -4.93 -13.20 0.96
C SER A 132 -5.18 -12.06 -0.03
N PHE A 133 -4.75 -10.87 0.37
CA PHE A 133 -4.54 -9.68 -0.43
C PHE A 133 -3.04 -9.37 -0.62
N GLY A 134 -2.13 -10.23 -0.16
CA GLY A 134 -0.67 -9.99 -0.07
C GLY A 134 0.11 -9.90 -1.39
N SER A 135 -0.56 -9.82 -2.53
CA SER A 135 0.08 -9.59 -3.84
C SER A 135 -0.33 -8.22 -4.37
N GLU A 136 0.38 -7.67 -5.36
CA GLU A 136 -0.01 -6.40 -5.99
C GLU A 136 -1.46 -6.43 -6.51
N ALA A 137 -1.86 -7.51 -7.18
CA ALA A 137 -3.24 -7.71 -7.62
C ALA A 137 -4.21 -7.90 -6.44
N GLY A 138 -3.74 -8.50 -5.34
CA GLY A 138 -4.49 -8.62 -4.09
C GLY A 138 -4.75 -7.26 -3.44
N GLN A 139 -3.76 -6.37 -3.42
CA GLN A 139 -3.89 -5.01 -2.93
C GLN A 139 -4.79 -4.16 -3.84
N ASP A 140 -4.74 -4.37 -5.16
CA ASP A 140 -5.69 -3.75 -6.11
C ASP A 140 -7.12 -4.19 -5.78
N LYS A 141 -7.34 -5.49 -5.58
CA LYS A 141 -8.63 -6.06 -5.15
C LYS A 141 -9.09 -5.49 -3.81
N PHE A 142 -8.18 -5.39 -2.83
CA PHE A 142 -8.46 -4.78 -1.53
C PHE A 142 -8.98 -3.34 -1.69
N CYS A 143 -8.30 -2.53 -2.51
CA CYS A 143 -8.68 -1.13 -2.72
C CYS A 143 -10.05 -1.00 -3.40
N LEU A 144 -10.41 -1.88 -4.34
CA LEU A 144 -11.75 -1.89 -4.93
C LEU A 144 -12.83 -2.21 -3.89
N ILE A 145 -12.61 -3.23 -3.06
CA ILE A 145 -13.54 -3.57 -1.97
C ILE A 145 -13.63 -2.41 -0.96
N TYR A 146 -12.50 -1.79 -0.62
CA TYR A 146 -12.44 -0.66 0.30
C TYR A 146 -13.22 0.55 -0.23
N THR A 147 -13.07 0.83 -1.53
CA THR A 147 -13.86 1.85 -2.26
C THR A 147 -15.35 1.59 -2.10
N TYR A 148 -15.80 0.35 -2.30
CA TYR A 148 -17.21 -0.03 -2.18
C TYR A 148 -17.79 0.31 -0.81
N TYR A 149 -17.10 -0.04 0.28
CA TYR A 149 -17.59 0.25 1.64
C TYR A 149 -17.53 1.73 2.00
N LEU A 150 -16.44 2.43 1.64
CA LEU A 150 -16.36 3.87 1.85
C LEU A 150 -17.45 4.62 1.09
N LYS A 151 -17.72 4.23 -0.18
CA LYS A 151 -18.78 4.83 -1.00
C LYS A 151 -20.14 4.74 -0.33
N GLN A 152 -20.46 3.57 0.23
CA GLN A 152 -21.68 3.36 1.01
C GLN A 152 -21.71 4.23 2.27
N LYS A 153 -20.62 4.26 3.04
CA LYS A 153 -20.50 5.05 4.27
C LYS A 153 -20.65 6.56 3.98
N ASN A 154 -20.09 7.02 2.87
CA ASN A 154 -20.11 8.43 2.45
C ASN A 154 -21.47 8.86 1.90
N GLY A 155 -22.20 7.93 1.31
CA GLY A 155 -23.40 8.18 0.53
C GLY A 155 -23.04 8.29 -0.95
N GLU A 156 -23.51 7.34 -1.74
CA GLU A 156 -23.10 7.16 -3.14
C GLU A 156 -23.33 8.41 -4.00
N GLN A 157 -24.50 9.03 -3.91
CA GLN A 157 -24.85 10.21 -4.71
C GLN A 157 -24.40 11.54 -4.10
N LYS A 158 -24.26 11.61 -2.77
CA LYS A 158 -24.07 12.87 -2.03
C LYS A 158 -22.80 13.61 -2.45
N PHE A 159 -21.72 12.87 -2.71
CA PHE A 159 -20.39 13.41 -3.01
C PHE A 159 -19.88 13.00 -4.38
N LYS A 160 -20.81 12.78 -5.34
CA LYS A 160 -20.47 12.28 -6.67
C LYS A 160 -19.49 13.19 -7.41
N THR A 161 -19.74 14.49 -7.37
CA THR A 161 -18.87 15.49 -8.02
C THR A 161 -17.49 15.53 -7.38
N GLU A 162 -17.42 15.51 -6.05
CA GLU A 162 -16.17 15.53 -5.31
C GLU A 162 -15.31 14.31 -5.63
N ARG A 163 -15.91 13.12 -5.61
CA ARG A 163 -15.26 11.87 -6.00
C ARG A 163 -14.68 11.94 -7.41
N GLN A 164 -15.48 12.35 -8.38
CA GLN A 164 -15.06 12.43 -9.78
C GLN A 164 -13.92 13.42 -9.97
N ASN A 165 -13.94 14.56 -9.27
CA ASN A 165 -12.87 15.53 -9.30
C ASN A 165 -11.60 14.99 -8.65
N LEU A 166 -11.70 14.34 -7.48
CA LEU A 166 -10.56 13.73 -6.79
C LEU A 166 -9.89 12.65 -7.64
N ILE A 167 -10.67 11.76 -8.28
CA ILE A 167 -10.12 10.73 -9.16
C ILE A 167 -9.32 11.36 -10.31
N LYS A 168 -9.86 12.42 -10.96
CA LYS A 168 -9.16 13.12 -12.04
C LYS A 168 -7.89 13.81 -11.55
N LEU A 169 -7.94 14.43 -10.38
CA LEU A 169 -6.81 15.10 -9.75
C LEU A 169 -5.68 14.10 -9.42
N TYR A 170 -6.01 12.99 -8.77
CA TYR A 170 -5.02 11.97 -8.43
C TYR A 170 -4.47 11.25 -9.64
N LYS A 171 -5.30 11.01 -10.66
CA LYS A 171 -4.84 10.46 -11.93
C LYS A 171 -3.83 11.39 -12.60
N ALA A 172 -4.11 12.70 -12.64
CA ALA A 172 -3.18 13.68 -13.21
C ALA A 172 -1.83 13.70 -12.47
N ILE A 173 -1.81 13.61 -11.14
CA ILE A 173 -0.56 13.49 -10.36
C ILE A 173 0.16 12.17 -10.64
N ASN A 174 -0.56 11.05 -10.59
CA ASN A 174 0.01 9.72 -10.81
C ASN A 174 0.62 9.60 -12.22
N GLU A 175 -0.06 10.12 -13.24
CA GLU A 175 0.46 10.14 -14.61
C GLU A 175 1.61 11.14 -14.78
N LEU A 176 1.59 12.28 -14.08
CA LEU A 176 2.67 13.27 -14.14
C LEU A 176 3.98 12.65 -13.62
N TYR A 177 3.95 12.09 -12.41
CA TYR A 177 5.11 11.43 -11.82
C TYR A 177 5.46 10.12 -12.52
N GLY A 178 4.45 9.38 -12.99
CA GLY A 178 4.67 8.19 -13.79
C GLY A 178 5.47 8.50 -15.05
N GLU A 179 5.08 9.52 -15.80
CA GLU A 179 5.84 9.90 -16.99
C GLU A 179 7.20 10.49 -16.65
N LEU A 180 7.31 11.37 -15.65
CA LEU A 180 8.60 11.94 -15.21
C LEU A 180 9.62 10.86 -14.81
N ASN A 181 9.15 9.78 -14.18
CA ASN A 181 9.97 8.65 -13.76
C ASN A 181 10.05 7.51 -14.81
N TYR A 182 9.67 7.76 -16.07
CA TYR A 182 9.73 6.79 -17.17
C TYR A 182 8.87 5.52 -16.97
N GLY A 183 7.77 5.68 -16.23
CA GLY A 183 6.77 4.67 -15.98
C GLY A 183 7.11 3.77 -14.80
N GLY A 184 6.74 2.50 -14.91
CA GLY A 184 6.90 1.50 -13.86
C GLY A 184 5.57 0.90 -13.42
N THR A 185 5.62 -0.35 -12.98
CA THR A 185 4.42 -1.09 -12.53
C THR A 185 3.77 -0.45 -11.32
N PHE A 186 4.53 0.25 -10.48
CA PHE A 186 4.04 1.05 -9.36
C PHE A 186 2.91 2.00 -9.78
N TYR A 187 3.12 2.84 -10.80
CA TYR A 187 2.11 3.81 -11.27
C TYR A 187 0.90 3.12 -11.90
N GLY A 188 1.10 1.94 -12.50
CA GLY A 188 0.03 1.10 -13.00
C GLY A 188 -0.87 0.58 -11.87
N HIS A 189 -0.29 0.06 -10.80
CA HIS A 189 -1.04 -0.38 -9.63
C HIS A 189 -1.67 0.80 -8.87
N GLN A 190 -0.94 1.89 -8.69
CA GLN A 190 -1.46 3.08 -8.03
C GLN A 190 -2.67 3.66 -8.76
N ASN A 191 -2.67 3.64 -10.10
CA ASN A 191 -3.81 4.07 -10.92
C ASN A 191 -5.09 3.25 -10.63
N LYS A 192 -4.96 1.94 -10.42
CA LYS A 192 -6.09 1.06 -10.06
C LYS A 192 -6.64 1.36 -8.67
N ARG A 193 -5.80 1.87 -7.78
CA ARG A 193 -6.11 2.15 -6.36
C ARG A 193 -6.71 3.53 -6.14
N LEU A 194 -6.72 4.41 -7.14
CA LEU A 194 -7.15 5.82 -7.02
C LEU A 194 -8.57 5.99 -6.46
N ASN A 195 -9.49 5.08 -6.79
CA ASN A 195 -10.86 5.14 -6.29
C ASN A 195 -10.91 5.06 -4.75
N ALA A 196 -10.05 4.24 -4.14
CA ALA A 196 -9.99 4.11 -2.68
C ALA A 196 -9.49 5.41 -2.03
N PHE A 197 -8.47 6.03 -2.63
CA PHE A 197 -7.94 7.32 -2.16
C PHE A 197 -8.96 8.45 -2.30
N ALA A 198 -9.70 8.48 -3.41
CA ALA A 198 -10.75 9.46 -3.65
C ALA A 198 -11.88 9.31 -2.63
N GLU A 199 -12.35 8.08 -2.39
CA GLU A 199 -13.39 7.82 -1.40
C GLU A 199 -12.94 8.12 0.03
N TYR A 200 -11.69 7.83 0.37
CA TYR A 200 -11.15 8.19 1.67
C TYR A 200 -11.12 9.69 1.88
N SER A 201 -10.76 10.44 0.83
CA SER A 201 -10.75 11.90 0.88
C SER A 201 -12.16 12.49 0.97
N VAL A 202 -13.15 11.88 0.33
CA VAL A 202 -14.57 12.19 0.53
C VAL A 202 -15.00 11.88 1.97
N TYR A 203 -14.55 10.77 2.55
CA TYR A 203 -14.81 10.45 3.95
C TYR A 203 -14.25 11.55 4.87
N LEU A 204 -13.00 11.98 4.64
CA LEU A 204 -12.41 13.09 5.37
C LEU A 204 -13.19 14.40 5.19
N LEU A 205 -13.67 14.71 3.98
CA LEU A 205 -14.52 15.87 3.75
C LEU A 205 -15.81 15.80 4.57
N LYS A 206 -16.45 14.62 4.63
CA LYS A 206 -17.67 14.39 5.40
C LYS A 206 -17.44 14.62 6.90
N ILE A 207 -16.33 14.10 7.46
CA ILE A 207 -16.07 14.16 8.91
C ILE A 207 -15.31 15.42 9.37
N LYS A 208 -14.59 16.09 8.47
CA LYS A 208 -13.78 17.29 8.74
C LYS A 208 -14.22 18.47 7.88
N GLY A 209 -15.47 18.54 7.45
CA GLY A 209 -15.98 19.57 6.53
C GLY A 209 -15.65 21.00 6.97
N GLU A 210 -15.77 21.28 8.27
CA GLU A 210 -15.42 22.59 8.84
C GLU A 210 -13.95 22.97 8.68
N TYR A 211 -13.03 22.00 8.76
CA TYR A 211 -11.60 22.24 8.52
C TYR A 211 -11.37 22.74 7.08
N TYR A 212 -12.08 22.14 6.12
CA TYR A 212 -11.98 22.50 4.71
C TYR A 212 -12.75 23.77 4.35
N ASN A 213 -13.74 24.14 5.16
CA ASN A 213 -14.49 25.39 5.04
C ASN A 213 -13.75 26.61 5.62
N LYS A 214 -12.57 26.42 6.23
CA LYS A 214 -11.74 27.52 6.73
C LYS A 214 -11.41 28.49 5.59
N LYS A 215 -11.54 29.80 5.85
CA LYS A 215 -11.33 30.90 4.89
C LYS A 215 -9.86 31.17 4.54
N TYR A 216 -9.03 30.13 4.45
CA TYR A 216 -7.67 30.33 3.95
C TYR A 216 -7.72 30.70 2.47
N ASP A 217 -7.02 31.76 2.10
CA ASP A 217 -6.82 32.06 0.69
C ASP A 217 -5.85 31.04 0.08
N PHE A 218 -6.43 29.97 -0.49
CA PHE A 218 -5.67 28.90 -1.13
C PHE A 218 -5.08 29.31 -2.48
N ARG A 219 -5.46 30.46 -3.05
CA ARG A 219 -5.09 30.83 -4.43
C ARG A 219 -3.58 31.01 -4.58
N ASN A 220 -2.93 31.64 -3.60
CA ASN A 220 -1.49 31.80 -3.59
C ASN A 220 -0.76 30.47 -3.40
N GLN A 221 -1.26 29.61 -2.51
CA GLN A 221 -0.70 28.27 -2.30
C GLN A 221 -0.81 27.41 -3.56
N LYS A 222 -1.99 27.42 -4.20
CA LYS A 222 -2.22 26.77 -5.51
C LYS A 222 -1.25 27.30 -6.58
N LYS A 223 -1.08 28.63 -6.67
CA LYS A 223 -0.18 29.24 -7.65
C LYS A 223 1.27 28.78 -7.44
N ILE A 224 1.75 28.76 -6.20
CA ILE A 224 3.11 28.30 -5.86
C ILE A 224 3.26 26.82 -6.19
N TYR A 225 2.28 26.01 -5.78
CA TYR A 225 2.26 24.56 -6.02
C TYR A 225 2.33 24.21 -7.52
N LEU A 226 1.52 24.86 -8.35
CA LEU A 226 1.53 24.58 -9.78
C LEU A 226 2.81 25.09 -10.45
N LYS A 227 3.36 26.22 -9.99
CA LYS A 227 4.67 26.70 -10.45
C LYS A 227 5.78 25.72 -10.11
N SER A 228 5.77 25.09 -8.94
CA SER A 228 6.79 24.09 -8.61
C SER A 228 6.69 22.85 -9.50
N LEU A 229 5.48 22.42 -9.88
CA LEU A 229 5.32 21.31 -10.83
C LEU A 229 5.84 21.69 -12.24
N ILE A 230 5.52 22.89 -12.72
CA ILE A 230 6.02 23.38 -14.03
C ILE A 230 7.54 23.49 -14.01
N GLN A 231 8.11 24.01 -12.92
CA GLN A 231 9.56 24.09 -12.78
C GLN A 231 10.18 22.70 -12.79
N TYR A 232 9.61 21.74 -12.07
CA TYR A 232 10.11 20.37 -12.04
C TYR A 232 10.10 19.73 -13.44
N VAL A 233 9.01 19.88 -14.20
CA VAL A 233 8.95 19.44 -15.60
C VAL A 233 10.04 20.12 -16.44
N THR A 234 10.20 21.43 -16.30
CA THR A 234 11.21 22.19 -17.05
C THR A 234 12.63 21.70 -16.74
N ASP A 235 12.91 21.43 -15.46
CA ASP A 235 14.23 20.97 -15.01
C ASP A 235 14.55 19.57 -15.56
N GLU A 236 13.59 18.64 -15.49
CA GLU A 236 13.72 17.28 -16.02
C GLU A 236 13.89 17.28 -17.54
N GLU A 237 13.05 18.02 -18.28
CA GLU A 237 13.10 18.07 -19.76
C GLU A 237 14.29 18.85 -20.31
N SER A 238 14.96 19.68 -19.48
CA SER A 238 16.20 20.34 -19.87
C SER A 238 17.40 19.40 -19.96
N GLN A 239 17.27 18.18 -19.42
CA GLN A 239 18.33 17.17 -19.44
C GLN A 239 18.41 16.46 -20.81
N ASN A 240 19.48 15.69 -21.05
CA ASN A 240 19.52 14.72 -22.16
C ASN A 240 18.68 13.48 -21.79
N VAL A 241 17.38 13.69 -21.56
CA VAL A 241 16.37 12.72 -21.10
C VAL A 241 16.44 11.39 -21.85
N TYR A 242 16.73 11.44 -23.15
CA TYR A 242 16.73 10.25 -24.01
C TYR A 242 18.12 9.71 -24.32
N ASN A 243 19.19 10.26 -23.72
CA ASN A 243 20.59 9.93 -24.01
C ASN A 243 20.89 9.89 -25.52
N GLN A 244 20.28 10.79 -26.29
CA GLN A 244 20.45 10.84 -27.73
C GLN A 244 21.78 11.51 -28.07
N ILE A 245 22.43 11.00 -29.12
CA ILE A 245 23.63 11.62 -29.70
C ILE A 245 23.24 12.88 -30.49
N ASP A 246 22.07 12.85 -31.15
CA ASP A 246 21.50 14.02 -31.81
C ASP A 246 20.78 14.94 -30.79
N LEU A 247 21.40 16.10 -30.54
CA LEU A 247 20.89 17.11 -29.63
C LEU A 247 19.63 17.81 -30.15
N VAL A 248 19.39 17.84 -31.46
CA VAL A 248 18.18 18.42 -32.06
C VAL A 248 16.99 17.48 -31.87
N GLU A 249 17.21 16.18 -32.11
CA GLU A 249 16.19 15.15 -31.87
C GLU A 249 15.82 15.07 -30.38
N ASN A 250 16.82 15.11 -29.49
CA ASN A 250 16.58 15.14 -28.04
C ASN A 250 15.69 16.32 -27.64
N LYS A 251 16.03 17.53 -28.09
CA LYS A 251 15.27 18.75 -27.77
C LYS A 251 13.83 18.67 -28.27
N THR A 252 13.61 18.11 -29.46
CA THR A 252 12.26 17.98 -30.03
C THR A 252 11.40 17.05 -29.18
N LYS A 253 11.92 15.87 -28.82
CA LYS A 253 11.22 14.90 -27.95
C LYS A 253 10.95 15.46 -26.56
N ALA A 254 11.91 16.18 -25.98
CA ALA A 254 11.74 16.83 -24.68
C ALA A 254 10.64 17.90 -24.70
N ILE A 255 10.56 18.72 -25.77
CA ILE A 255 9.47 19.71 -25.94
C ILE A 255 8.10 19.03 -26.07
N GLU A 256 8.01 17.91 -26.79
CA GLU A 256 6.77 17.15 -26.94
C GLU A 256 6.31 16.55 -25.60
N ARG A 257 7.23 15.90 -24.87
CA ARG A 257 6.94 15.36 -23.54
C ARG A 257 6.56 16.45 -22.54
N ALA A 258 7.26 17.58 -22.53
CA ALA A 258 6.92 18.73 -21.70
C ALA A 258 5.46 19.17 -21.89
N LYS A 259 4.98 19.25 -23.14
CA LYS A 259 3.58 19.60 -23.45
C LYS A 259 2.58 18.58 -22.91
N GLU A 260 2.88 17.28 -23.00
CA GLU A 260 2.01 16.25 -22.43
C GLU A 260 1.99 16.29 -20.89
N LEU A 261 3.10 16.61 -20.25
CA LEU A 261 3.18 16.82 -18.79
C LEU A 261 2.42 18.09 -18.36
N GLU A 262 2.55 19.18 -19.10
CA GLU A 262 1.81 20.43 -18.86
C GLU A 262 0.28 20.24 -18.92
N LYS A 263 -0.23 19.39 -19.83
CA LYS A 263 -1.67 19.06 -19.88
C LYS A 263 -2.17 18.45 -18.56
N LYS A 264 -1.34 17.70 -17.85
CA LYS A 264 -1.69 17.11 -16.54
C LYS A 264 -1.74 18.20 -15.47
N ILE A 265 -0.80 19.14 -15.50
CA ILE A 265 -0.80 20.33 -14.62
C ILE A 265 -2.03 21.20 -14.90
N ASP A 266 -2.47 21.33 -16.15
CA ASP A 266 -3.69 22.05 -16.52
C ASP A 266 -4.95 21.43 -15.90
N ILE A 267 -5.01 20.09 -15.78
CA ILE A 267 -6.11 19.42 -15.08
C ILE A 267 -6.13 19.85 -13.60
N LEU A 268 -4.96 19.91 -12.95
CA LEU A 268 -4.82 20.38 -11.57
C LEU A 268 -5.25 21.85 -11.44
N GLN A 269 -4.76 22.72 -12.33
CA GLN A 269 -5.14 24.13 -12.38
C GLN A 269 -6.66 24.31 -12.53
N LYS A 270 -7.33 23.48 -13.33
CA LYS A 270 -8.79 23.57 -13.53
C LYS A 270 -9.58 23.03 -12.35
N LEU A 271 -9.19 21.90 -11.77
CA LEU A 271 -9.98 21.17 -10.78
C LEU A 271 -9.69 21.56 -9.33
N ILE A 272 -8.52 22.12 -9.01
CA ILE A 272 -8.23 22.67 -7.68
C ILE A 272 -8.98 24.00 -7.51
N THR A 273 -10.24 23.91 -7.09
CA THR A 273 -11.17 25.05 -6.97
C THR A 273 -11.35 25.56 -5.54
N ASN A 274 -10.82 24.84 -4.55
CA ASN A 274 -10.89 25.19 -3.14
C ASN A 274 -9.71 24.57 -2.37
N TYR A 275 -9.60 24.92 -1.09
CA TYR A 275 -8.56 24.42 -0.20
C TYR A 275 -8.61 22.90 -0.01
N PHE A 276 -9.81 22.30 0.01
CA PHE A 276 -9.96 20.84 0.14
C PHE A 276 -9.20 20.10 -0.97
N TYR A 277 -9.46 20.44 -2.24
CA TYR A 277 -8.80 19.78 -3.37
C TYR A 277 -7.29 20.01 -3.37
N LEU A 278 -6.84 21.22 -3.04
CA LEU A 278 -5.40 21.51 -2.96
C LEU A 278 -4.72 20.61 -1.90
N ASN A 279 -5.29 20.59 -0.70
CA ASN A 279 -4.77 19.79 0.41
C ASN A 279 -4.78 18.29 0.09
N GLN A 280 -5.84 17.78 -0.53
CA GLN A 280 -5.94 16.38 -0.92
C GLN A 280 -4.90 15.98 -1.96
N VAL A 281 -4.67 16.84 -2.96
CA VAL A 281 -3.68 16.60 -4.03
C VAL A 281 -2.27 16.60 -3.47
N GLN A 282 -1.91 17.59 -2.65
CA GLN A 282 -0.59 17.67 -2.03
C GLN A 282 -0.32 16.48 -1.09
N ASN A 283 -1.34 16.06 -0.32
CA ASN A 283 -1.21 14.88 0.52
C ASN A 283 -1.04 13.59 -0.29
N PHE A 284 -1.76 13.45 -1.41
CA PHE A 284 -1.57 12.31 -2.30
C PHE A 284 -0.15 12.30 -2.90
N GLU A 285 0.31 13.42 -3.45
CA GLU A 285 1.65 13.54 -3.99
C GLU A 285 2.74 13.21 -2.96
N ASN A 286 2.67 13.78 -1.75
CA ASN A 286 3.72 13.57 -0.74
C ASN A 286 3.88 12.11 -0.31
N ASN A 287 2.84 11.29 -0.46
CA ASN A 287 2.90 9.87 -0.09
C ASN A 287 3.19 8.95 -1.28
N TYR A 288 3.03 9.42 -2.53
CA TYR A 288 2.99 8.55 -3.72
C TYR A 288 3.74 9.11 -4.95
N LYS A 289 4.53 10.17 -4.79
CA LYS A 289 5.47 10.65 -5.84
C LYS A 289 6.72 9.80 -5.93
#